data_AF-A0A8I1MQL1-F1
#
_entry.id   AF-A0A8I1MQL1-F1
#
_cell.length_a   1.000
_cell.length_b   1.000
_cell.length_c   1.000
_cell.angle_alpha   90.00
_cell.angle_beta   90.00
_cell.angle_gamma   90.00
#
_symmetry.space_group_name_H-M   'P 1'
#
loop_
_entity.id
_entity.type
_entity.pdbx_description
1 polymer ?
#
loop_
_entity_poly.entity_id
_entity_poly.type
_entity_poly.pdbx_seq_one_letter_code
_entity_poly.pdbx_strand_id
1 'polypeptide(L)'
;MKKGLFVLVIAVALGLTAAFAVCRFAHRASPEDWFRQKFELSEQQARQAAALHQEYQISCTEMCARIAQADARLAKAIQASNGMTPEIRAAIAETDAVRTECRANMLEYFYKIAAALPPAKKQSYLDMVLPTVLEPGEMSGTHRQ
;
A
#
# COMPACT_ATOMS: atom_id res chain seq x y z
N MET A 1 -21.41 -43.92 30.54
CA MET A 1 -21.48 -43.54 29.11
C MET A 1 -22.13 -42.17 28.87
N LYS A 2 -23.27 -41.82 29.49
CA LYS A 2 -23.98 -40.54 29.25
C LYS A 2 -23.21 -39.27 29.70
N LYS A 3 -22.43 -39.35 30.77
CA LYS A 3 -21.65 -38.21 31.32
C LYS A 3 -20.48 -37.80 30.42
N GLY A 4 -19.82 -38.78 29.79
CA GLY A 4 -18.73 -38.53 28.83
C GLY A 4 -19.24 -37.88 27.54
N LEU A 5 -20.43 -38.29 27.07
CA LEU A 5 -21.07 -37.66 25.92
C LEU A 5 -21.46 -36.20 26.21
N PHE A 6 -21.96 -35.91 27.42
CA PHE A 6 -22.28 -34.54 27.83
C PHE A 6 -21.06 -33.62 27.88
N VAL A 7 -19.94 -34.10 28.43
CA VAL A 7 -18.68 -33.32 28.48
C VAL A 7 -18.17 -33.06 27.06
N LEU A 8 -18.25 -34.03 26.17
CA LEU A 8 -17.79 -33.90 24.78
C LEU A 8 -18.65 -32.90 23.99
N VAL A 9 -19.98 -32.93 24.18
CA VAL A 9 -20.89 -31.96 23.54
C VAL A 9 -20.64 -30.53 24.04
N ILE A 10 -20.41 -30.34 25.34
CA ILE A 10 -20.12 -29.01 25.90
C ILE A 10 -18.77 -28.49 25.38
N ALA A 11 -17.74 -29.33 25.33
CA ALA A 11 -16.43 -28.94 24.81
C ALA A 11 -16.49 -28.55 23.31
N VAL A 12 -17.26 -29.29 22.50
CA VAL A 12 -17.47 -28.96 21.08
C VAL A 12 -18.27 -27.67 20.93
N ALA A 13 -19.34 -27.47 21.72
CA ALA A 13 -20.13 -26.24 21.67
C ALA A 13 -19.33 -24.99 22.09
N LEU A 14 -18.48 -25.12 23.11
CA LEU A 14 -17.57 -24.04 23.52
C LEU A 14 -16.48 -23.77 22.46
N GLY A 15 -15.94 -24.82 21.84
CA GLY A 15 -14.98 -24.68 20.74
C GLY A 15 -15.59 -23.99 19.52
N LEU A 16 -16.81 -24.34 19.13
CA LEU A 16 -17.53 -23.74 18.01
C LEU A 16 -17.90 -22.28 18.25
N THR A 17 -18.35 -21.94 19.46
CA THR A 17 -18.68 -20.55 19.82
C THR A 17 -17.44 -19.67 19.90
N ALA A 18 -16.33 -20.17 20.46
CA ALA A 18 -15.05 -19.48 20.46
C ALA A 18 -14.51 -19.29 19.04
N ALA A 19 -14.55 -20.32 18.18
CA ALA A 19 -14.13 -20.21 16.79
C ALA A 19 -14.99 -19.22 15.99
N PHE A 20 -16.31 -19.21 16.20
CA PHE A 20 -17.21 -18.27 15.55
C PHE A 20 -16.97 -16.82 15.98
N ALA A 21 -16.76 -16.60 17.29
CA ALA A 21 -16.41 -15.29 17.82
C ALA A 21 -15.05 -14.80 17.29
N VAL A 22 -14.04 -15.67 17.28
CA VAL A 22 -12.72 -15.38 16.69
C VAL A 22 -12.84 -15.09 15.21
N CYS A 23 -13.56 -15.88 14.41
CA CYS A 23 -13.75 -15.62 12.98
C CYS A 23 -14.47 -14.28 12.72
N ARG A 24 -15.44 -13.90 13.57
CA ARG A 24 -16.11 -12.60 13.46
C ARG A 24 -15.23 -11.42 13.84
N PHE A 25 -14.45 -11.54 14.92
CA PHE A 25 -13.53 -10.48 15.35
C PHE A 25 -12.24 -10.42 14.53
N ALA A 26 -11.80 -11.55 13.97
CA ALA A 26 -10.66 -11.67 13.06
C ALA A 26 -11.02 -11.26 11.62
N HIS A 27 -12.30 -11.06 11.32
CA HIS A 27 -12.74 -10.27 10.16
C HIS A 27 -12.39 -8.78 10.40
N ARG A 28 -11.10 -8.50 10.51
CA ARG A 28 -10.56 -7.15 10.53
C ARG A 28 -11.03 -6.47 9.25
N ALA A 29 -11.57 -5.25 9.38
CA ALA A 29 -11.99 -4.45 8.25
C ALA A 29 -10.88 -4.45 7.19
N SER A 30 -11.20 -4.82 5.96
CA SER A 30 -10.26 -4.73 4.86
C SER A 30 -9.77 -3.27 4.73
N PRO A 31 -8.60 -2.99 4.15
CA PRO A 31 -8.17 -1.62 3.88
C PRO A 31 -9.23 -0.82 3.10
N GLU A 32 -9.94 -1.49 2.20
CA GLU A 32 -11.06 -0.93 1.44
C GLU A 32 -12.27 -0.59 2.33
N ASP A 33 -12.62 -1.47 3.27
CA ASP A 33 -13.70 -1.21 4.24
C ASP A 33 -13.35 -0.06 5.18
N TRP A 34 -12.11 -0.02 5.66
CA TRP A 34 -11.62 1.10 6.44
C TRP A 34 -11.68 2.41 5.65
N PHE A 35 -11.23 2.40 4.39
CA PHE A 35 -11.23 3.59 3.54
C PHE A 35 -12.65 4.09 3.26
N ARG A 36 -13.56 3.18 2.91
CA ARG A 36 -14.99 3.47 2.71
C ARG A 36 -15.60 4.08 3.96
N GLN A 37 -15.36 3.50 5.14
CA GLN A 37 -15.88 4.01 6.41
C GLN A 37 -15.26 5.36 6.79
N LYS A 38 -13.94 5.51 6.64
CA LYS A 38 -13.20 6.73 7.02
C LYS A 38 -13.64 7.96 6.23
N PHE A 39 -13.95 7.78 4.95
CA PHE A 39 -14.33 8.87 4.04
C PHE A 39 -15.82 8.86 3.68
N GLU A 40 -16.63 8.04 4.35
CA GLU A 40 -18.09 7.97 4.19
C GLU A 40 -18.51 7.79 2.73
N LEU A 41 -17.85 6.86 2.02
CA LEU A 41 -18.06 6.67 0.59
C LEU A 41 -19.37 5.93 0.32
N SER A 42 -20.11 6.41 -0.69
CA SER A 42 -21.14 5.59 -1.32
C SER A 42 -20.53 4.36 -1.99
N GLU A 43 -21.34 3.34 -2.22
CA GLU A 43 -20.93 2.13 -2.95
C GLU A 43 -20.34 2.44 -4.33
N GLN A 44 -20.86 3.46 -5.03
CA GLN A 44 -20.33 3.89 -6.31
C GLN A 44 -18.94 4.50 -6.18
N GLN A 45 -18.74 5.40 -5.21
CA GLN A 45 -17.44 6.03 -4.96
C GLN A 45 -16.40 5.01 -4.49
N ALA A 46 -16.80 4.06 -3.64
CA ALA A 46 -15.93 2.98 -3.19
C ALA A 46 -15.45 2.11 -4.37
N ARG A 47 -16.36 1.73 -5.28
CA ARG A 47 -15.97 1.00 -6.51
C ARG A 47 -15.04 1.82 -7.41
N GLN A 48 -15.31 3.12 -7.57
CA GLN A 48 -14.45 4.00 -8.36
C GLN A 48 -13.05 4.12 -7.75
N ALA A 49 -12.95 4.32 -6.44
CA ALA A 49 -11.68 4.40 -5.73
C ALA A 49 -10.89 3.08 -5.81
N ALA A 50 -11.58 1.93 -5.69
CA ALA A 50 -10.97 0.61 -5.85
C ALA A 50 -10.40 0.40 -7.26
N ALA A 51 -11.14 0.80 -8.30
CA ALA A 51 -10.67 0.71 -9.68
C ALA A 51 -9.42 1.59 -9.91
N LEU A 52 -9.44 2.84 -9.41
CA LEU A 52 -8.28 3.74 -9.47
C LEU A 52 -7.07 3.16 -8.72
N HIS A 53 -7.29 2.50 -7.58
CA HIS A 53 -6.22 1.86 -6.83
C HIS A 53 -5.60 0.69 -7.59
N GLN A 54 -6.43 -0.18 -8.19
CA GLN A 54 -5.97 -1.31 -8.99
C GLN A 54 -5.15 -0.87 -10.21
N GLU A 55 -5.59 0.18 -10.92
CA GLU A 55 -4.83 0.78 -12.01
C GLU A 55 -3.48 1.32 -11.52
N TYR A 56 -3.49 2.06 -10.41
CA TYR A 56 -2.26 2.59 -9.82
C TYR A 56 -1.29 1.48 -9.38
N GLN A 57 -1.77 0.36 -8.82
CA GLN A 57 -0.92 -0.75 -8.39
C GLN A 57 -0.05 -1.31 -9.53
N ILE A 58 -0.59 -1.35 -10.75
CA ILE A 58 0.17 -1.77 -11.94
C ILE A 58 1.33 -0.80 -12.16
N SER A 59 1.03 0.50 -12.29
CA SER A 59 2.05 1.54 -12.52
C SER A 59 3.07 1.64 -11.37
N CYS A 60 2.63 1.46 -10.13
CA CYS A 60 3.47 1.46 -8.94
C CYS A 60 4.48 0.30 -8.97
N THR A 61 4.02 -0.89 -9.36
CA THR A 61 4.88 -2.08 -9.49
C THR A 61 5.94 -1.87 -10.57
N GLU A 62 5.57 -1.30 -11.72
CA GLU A 62 6.49 -0.96 -12.80
C GLU A 62 7.54 0.07 -12.35
N MET A 63 7.10 1.13 -11.65
CA MET A 63 8.03 2.14 -11.11
C MET A 63 8.98 1.53 -10.08
N CYS A 64 8.52 0.67 -9.19
CA CYS A 64 9.36 -0.05 -8.23
C CYS A 64 10.43 -0.89 -8.94
N ALA A 65 10.06 -1.60 -10.02
CA ALA A 65 11.00 -2.37 -10.82
C ALA A 65 12.06 -1.46 -11.48
N ARG A 66 11.65 -0.31 -12.03
CA ARG A 66 12.56 0.66 -12.65
C ARG A 66 13.53 1.28 -11.63
N ILE A 67 13.06 1.62 -10.44
CA ILE A 67 13.90 2.12 -9.34
C ILE A 67 14.94 1.07 -8.96
N ALA A 68 14.50 -0.18 -8.75
CA ALA A 68 15.42 -1.28 -8.39
C ALA A 68 16.51 -1.51 -9.45
N GLN A 69 16.16 -1.37 -10.74
CA GLN A 69 17.13 -1.48 -11.83
C GLN A 69 18.14 -0.31 -11.85
N ALA A 70 17.67 0.92 -11.64
CA ALA A 70 18.55 2.11 -11.58
C ALA A 70 19.50 2.03 -10.37
N ASP A 71 18.98 1.64 -9.20
CA ASP A 71 19.76 1.42 -7.99
C ASP A 71 20.83 0.34 -8.19
N ALA A 72 20.48 -0.77 -8.86
CA ALA A 72 21.44 -1.84 -9.17
C ALA A 72 22.54 -1.37 -10.14
N ARG A 73 22.21 -0.53 -11.13
CA ARG A 73 23.20 0.08 -12.03
C ARG A 73 24.16 0.99 -11.27
N LEU A 74 23.63 1.85 -10.40
CA LEU A 74 24.43 2.74 -9.56
C LEU A 74 25.35 1.94 -8.63
N ALA A 75 24.81 0.92 -7.94
CA ALA A 75 25.59 0.05 -7.06
C ALA A 75 26.74 -0.63 -7.80
N LYS A 76 26.49 -1.16 -9.01
CA LYS A 76 27.51 -1.77 -9.85
C LYS A 76 28.59 -0.77 -10.28
N ALA A 77 28.20 0.45 -10.67
CA ALA A 77 29.14 1.50 -11.08
C ALA A 77 30.06 1.94 -9.93
N ILE A 78 29.51 2.05 -8.71
CA ILE A 78 30.26 2.36 -7.49
C ILE A 78 31.24 1.22 -7.17
N GLN A 79 30.79 -0.03 -7.19
CA GLN A 79 31.64 -1.19 -6.89
C GLN A 79 32.80 -1.38 -7.89
N ALA A 80 32.62 -0.96 -9.14
CA ALA A 80 33.62 -1.08 -10.20
C ALA A 80 34.67 0.04 -10.21
N SER A 81 34.54 1.05 -9.33
CA SER A 81 35.35 2.28 -9.40
C SER A 81 35.98 2.63 -8.04
N ASN A 82 37.16 3.25 -8.03
CA ASN A 82 37.83 3.74 -6.81
C ASN A 82 37.67 5.26 -6.61
N GLY A 83 36.67 5.87 -7.25
CA GLY A 83 36.45 7.31 -7.20
C GLY A 83 35.22 7.72 -8.01
N MET A 84 34.91 9.01 -8.00
CA MET A 84 33.79 9.58 -8.75
C MET A 84 34.09 9.58 -10.26
N THR A 85 33.26 8.90 -11.04
CA THR A 85 33.38 8.80 -12.50
C THR A 85 32.17 9.44 -13.22
N PRO A 86 32.27 9.74 -14.53
CA PRO A 86 31.11 10.14 -15.33
C PRO A 86 29.96 9.14 -15.29
N GLU A 87 30.26 7.83 -15.27
CA GLU A 87 29.27 6.75 -15.20
C GLU A 87 28.51 6.76 -13.88
N ILE A 88 29.21 6.99 -12.76
CA ILE A 88 28.55 7.14 -11.44
C ILE A 88 27.65 8.38 -11.43
N ARG A 89 28.11 9.52 -11.97
CA ARG A 89 27.26 10.73 -12.06
C ARG A 89 26.02 10.50 -12.91
N ALA A 90 26.16 9.82 -14.04
CA ALA A 90 25.04 9.47 -14.89
C ALA A 90 24.05 8.51 -14.20
N ALA A 91 24.55 7.50 -13.49
CA ALA A 91 23.72 6.56 -12.75
C ALA A 91 22.98 7.24 -11.58
N ILE A 92 23.60 8.20 -10.89
CA ILE A 92 22.91 9.05 -9.89
C ILE A 92 21.79 9.85 -10.55
N ALA A 93 22.07 10.53 -11.66
CA ALA A 93 21.05 11.33 -12.37
C ALA A 93 19.87 10.47 -12.86
N GLU A 94 20.14 9.26 -13.35
CA GLU A 94 19.11 8.29 -13.74
C GLU A 94 18.24 7.89 -12.53
N THR A 95 18.90 7.58 -11.42
CA THR A 95 18.27 7.18 -10.16
C THR A 95 17.32 8.26 -9.62
N ASP A 96 17.74 9.53 -9.71
CA ASP A 96 16.94 10.70 -9.33
C ASP A 96 15.77 10.96 -10.30
N ALA A 97 15.99 10.77 -11.60
CA ALA A 97 14.96 10.94 -12.63
C ALA A 97 13.82 9.93 -12.43
N VAL A 98 14.14 8.64 -12.25
CA VAL A 98 13.13 7.60 -12.04
C VAL A 98 12.35 7.82 -10.74
N ARG A 99 13.01 8.22 -9.65
CA ARG A 99 12.33 8.57 -8.39
C ARG A 99 11.43 9.80 -8.52
N THR A 100 11.83 10.77 -9.34
CA THR A 100 11.00 11.95 -9.62
C THR A 100 9.74 11.60 -10.38
N GLU A 101 9.86 10.74 -11.40
CA GLU A 101 8.71 10.22 -12.13
C GLU A 101 7.77 9.42 -11.21
N CYS A 102 8.31 8.58 -10.33
CA CYS A 102 7.52 7.80 -9.37
C CYS A 102 6.68 8.71 -8.46
N ARG A 103 7.29 9.77 -7.92
CA ARG A 103 6.59 10.77 -7.10
C ARG A 103 5.50 11.50 -7.86
N ALA A 104 5.76 11.86 -9.13
CA ALA A 104 4.76 12.51 -9.97
C ALA A 104 3.54 11.59 -10.20
N ASN A 105 3.77 10.33 -10.54
CA ASN A 105 2.71 9.33 -10.73
C ASN A 105 1.89 9.11 -9.46
N MET A 106 2.56 9.02 -8.30
CA MET A 106 1.91 8.90 -7.00
C MET A 106 1.02 10.10 -6.68
N LEU A 107 1.54 11.32 -6.90
CA LEU A 107 0.79 12.54 -6.67
C LEU A 107 -0.44 12.65 -7.57
N GLU A 108 -0.31 12.29 -8.84
CA GLU A 108 -1.44 12.24 -9.77
C GLU A 108 -2.51 11.25 -9.30
N TYR A 109 -2.12 10.06 -8.86
CA TYR A 109 -3.02 9.07 -8.27
C TYR A 109 -3.75 9.61 -7.04
N PHE A 110 -3.05 10.26 -6.12
CA PHE A 110 -3.69 10.87 -4.94
C PHE A 110 -4.72 11.92 -5.35
N TYR A 111 -4.43 12.76 -6.34
CA TYR A 111 -5.43 13.70 -6.84
C TYR A 111 -6.63 13.04 -7.52
N LYS A 112 -6.42 11.92 -8.25
CA LYS A 112 -7.53 11.13 -8.82
C LYS A 112 -8.44 10.56 -7.74
N ILE A 113 -7.87 9.97 -6.68
CA ILE A 113 -8.66 9.49 -5.54
C ILE A 113 -9.39 10.64 -4.87
N ALA A 114 -8.70 11.74 -4.57
CA ALA A 114 -9.27 12.92 -3.92
C ALA A 114 -10.46 13.50 -4.71
N ALA A 115 -10.45 13.40 -6.04
CA ALA A 115 -11.56 13.82 -6.91
C ALA A 115 -12.78 12.88 -6.85
N ALA A 116 -12.61 11.61 -6.48
CA ALA A 116 -13.69 10.64 -6.30
C ALA A 116 -14.35 10.71 -4.90
N LEU A 117 -13.73 11.38 -3.94
CA LEU A 117 -14.23 11.53 -2.58
C LEU A 117 -15.36 12.57 -2.47
N PRO A 118 -16.20 12.50 -1.43
CA PRO A 118 -17.09 13.59 -1.06
C PRO A 118 -16.29 14.91 -0.90
N PRO A 119 -16.78 16.07 -1.41
CA PRO A 119 -16.04 17.33 -1.36
C PRO A 119 -15.54 17.72 0.05
N ALA A 120 -16.35 17.45 1.08
CA ALA A 120 -16.01 17.72 2.48
C ALA A 120 -14.87 16.86 3.04
N LYS A 121 -14.51 15.76 2.35
CA LYS A 121 -13.50 14.79 2.78
C LYS A 121 -12.21 14.89 1.96
N LYS A 122 -12.20 15.67 0.89
CA LYS A 122 -11.06 15.82 -0.03
C LYS A 122 -9.80 16.31 0.71
N GLN A 123 -9.92 17.37 1.50
CA GLN A 123 -8.76 17.97 2.17
C GLN A 123 -8.15 17.02 3.21
N SER A 124 -8.98 16.37 4.04
CA SER A 124 -8.48 15.45 5.07
C SER A 124 -7.82 14.20 4.49
N TYR A 125 -8.22 13.77 3.29
CA TYR A 125 -7.50 12.74 2.55
C TYR A 125 -6.14 13.25 2.07
N LEU A 126 -6.10 14.43 1.45
CA LEU A 126 -4.83 15.00 0.94
C LEU A 126 -3.83 15.26 2.07
N ASP A 127 -4.27 15.79 3.20
CA ASP A 127 -3.43 16.00 4.39
C ASP A 127 -2.82 14.68 4.89
N MET A 128 -3.52 13.56 4.70
CA MET A 128 -3.06 12.23 5.10
C MET A 128 -1.99 11.67 4.16
N VAL A 129 -2.12 11.87 2.84
CA VAL A 129 -1.29 11.17 1.84
C VAL A 129 -0.17 12.02 1.23
N LEU A 130 -0.32 13.35 1.19
CA LEU A 130 0.69 14.23 0.59
C LEU A 130 2.07 14.20 1.28
N PRO A 131 2.18 14.01 2.61
CA PRO A 131 3.49 13.86 3.25
C PRO A 131 4.34 12.74 2.64
N THR A 132 3.72 11.64 2.20
CA THR A 132 4.42 10.51 1.55
C THR A 132 5.09 10.90 0.23
N VAL A 133 4.56 11.89 -0.50
CA VAL A 133 5.18 12.39 -1.75
C VAL A 133 6.42 13.24 -1.45
N LEU A 134 6.38 13.99 -0.35
CA LEU A 134 7.44 14.92 0.05
C LEU A 134 8.65 14.16 0.60
N GLU A 135 8.41 13.07 1.35
CA GLU A 135 9.43 12.28 2.03
C GLU A 135 9.40 10.81 1.57
N PRO A 136 9.75 10.51 0.30
CA PRO A 136 9.64 9.16 -0.28
C PRO A 136 10.64 8.15 0.31
N GLY A 137 11.62 8.60 1.11
CA GLY A 137 12.74 7.80 1.60
C GLY A 137 12.34 6.60 2.47
N GLU A 138 11.17 6.65 3.10
CA GLU A 138 10.63 5.55 3.92
C GLU A 138 9.95 4.44 3.10
N MET A 139 9.75 4.65 1.80
CA MET A 139 9.02 3.70 0.93
C MET A 139 9.84 2.45 0.56
N SER A 140 11.12 2.40 0.90
CA SER A 140 12.01 1.26 0.61
C SER A 140 11.80 0.05 1.54
N GLY A 141 11.07 0.21 2.66
CA GLY A 141 10.88 -0.85 3.66
C GLY A 141 9.49 -1.49 3.70
N THR A 142 8.43 -0.79 3.27
CA THR A 142 7.06 -1.11 3.72
C THR A 142 6.10 -1.58 2.62
N HIS A 143 6.45 -1.42 1.34
CA HIS A 143 5.59 -1.86 0.21
C HIS A 143 5.78 -3.34 -0.21
N ARG A 144 6.50 -4.14 0.61
CA ARG A 144 6.70 -5.59 0.40
C ARG A 144 5.80 -6.43 1.32
N GLN A 145 4.55 -6.03 1.55
CA GLN A 145 3.56 -6.85 2.24
C GLN A 145 2.33 -7.04 1.38
#